data_AF-A0A8S3JJ64-F1
#
_entry.id   AF-A0A8S3JJ64-F1
#
_cell.length_a   1.000
_cell.length_b   1.000
_cell.length_c   1.000
_cell.angle_alpha   90.00
_cell.angle_beta   90.00
_cell.angle_gamma   90.00
#
_symmetry.space_group_name_H-M   'P 1'
#
loop_
_entity.id
_entity.type
_entity.pdbx_description
1 polymer ?
#
loop_
_entity_poly.entity_id
_entity_poly.type
_entity_poly.pdbx_seq_one_letter_code
_entity_poly.pdbx_strand_id
1 'polypeptide(L)' 'PLLNIIPCRLFSQTCILPYDIDRFKGARVRIQDWPDDAKIIRNSLSISLEQWRKDKLSSVWLWIPIEKAHVIPIAAELGK' A
#
# COMPACT_ATOMS: atom_id res chain seq x y z
N PRO A 1 13.05 -16.69 0.68
CA PRO A 1 12.52 -16.29 2.01
C PRO A 1 11.30 -15.38 1.83
N LEU A 2 10.13 -15.99 1.75
CA LEU A 2 8.85 -15.28 1.66
C LEU A 2 8.53 -14.76 3.07
N LEU A 3 8.71 -13.45 3.30
CA LEU A 3 8.32 -12.83 4.55
C LEU A 3 6.80 -12.99 4.72
N ASN A 4 6.42 -13.72 5.77
CA ASN A 4 5.07 -13.86 6.31
C ASN A 4 4.53 -12.49 6.76
N ILE A 5 4.17 -11.64 5.81
CA ILE A 5 3.33 -10.47 6.07
C ILE A 5 1.90 -10.96 5.88
N ILE A 6 1.14 -11.02 6.98
CA ILE A 6 -0.28 -11.39 6.97
C ILE A 6 -0.95 -10.54 5.86
N PRO A 7 -1.52 -11.15 4.80
CA PRO A 7 -2.04 -10.38 3.70
C PRO A 7 -3.24 -9.57 4.18
N CYS A 8 -3.21 -8.25 3.91
CA CYS A 8 -4.34 -7.33 4.11
C CYS A 8 -5.66 -7.74 3.41
N ARG A 9 -5.67 -8.86 2.68
CA ARG A 9 -6.75 -9.34 1.81
C ARG A 9 -8.06 -9.68 2.52
N LEU A 10 -8.09 -9.77 3.85
CA LEU A 10 -9.21 -10.42 4.55
C LEU A 10 -9.85 -9.61 5.68
N PHE A 11 -9.36 -8.42 6.03
CA PHE A 11 -9.85 -7.75 7.24
C PHE A 11 -10.17 -6.28 7.04
N SER A 12 -11.27 -5.84 7.65
CA SER A 12 -11.65 -4.45 7.89
C SER A 12 -10.70 -3.74 8.86
N GLN A 13 -9.41 -4.07 8.82
CA GLN A 13 -8.40 -3.65 9.78
C GLN A 13 -7.18 -3.07 9.05
N THR A 14 -6.52 -2.14 9.72
CA THR A 14 -5.30 -1.50 9.23
C THR A 14 -4.12 -2.46 9.23
N CYS A 15 -3.36 -2.55 8.13
CA CYS A 15 -2.21 -3.46 8.01
C CYS A 15 -1.16 -2.96 7.00
N ILE A 16 0.03 -3.60 7.00
CA ILE A 16 1.07 -3.35 5.99
C ILE A 16 0.63 -3.96 4.66
N LEU A 17 0.56 -3.11 3.64
CA LEU A 17 0.12 -3.47 2.32
C LEU A 17 1.11 -4.43 1.66
N PRO A 18 0.64 -5.53 1.03
CA PRO A 18 1.51 -6.44 0.30
C PRO A 18 2.15 -5.71 -0.90
N TYR A 19 3.44 -5.95 -1.10
CA TYR A 19 4.24 -5.27 -2.13
C TYR A 19 5.35 -6.17 -2.66
N ASP A 20 5.74 -5.92 -3.91
CA ASP A 20 6.96 -6.47 -4.50
C ASP A 20 8.05 -5.41 -4.48
N ILE A 21 9.30 -5.81 -4.25
CA ILE A 21 10.45 -4.92 -4.39
C ILE A 21 10.97 -4.99 -5.83
N ASP A 22 11.13 -3.84 -6.48
CA ASP A 22 11.78 -3.76 -7.80
C ASP A 22 13.32 -3.72 -7.69
N ARG A 23 14.00 -3.80 -8.84
CA ARG A 23 15.49 -3.79 -8.92
C ARG A 23 16.13 -2.50 -8.40
N PHE A 24 15.36 -1.43 -8.19
CA PHE A 24 15.79 -0.13 -7.71
C PHE A 24 15.41 0.12 -6.26
N LYS A 25 14.93 -0.91 -5.53
CA LYS A 25 14.39 -0.80 -4.16
C LYS A 25 13.11 0.02 -4.06
N GLY A 26 12.32 0.06 -5.12
CA GLY A 26 10.95 0.58 -5.11
C GLY A 26 9.94 -0.47 -4.64
N ALA A 27 8.94 -0.07 -3.87
CA ALA A 27 7.78 -0.89 -3.54
C ALA A 27 6.74 -0.82 -4.66
N ARG A 28 6.29 -1.96 -5.19
CA ARG A 28 5.20 -2.05 -6.16
C ARG A 28 3.99 -2.69 -5.52
N VAL A 29 2.88 -1.96 -5.50
CA VAL A 29 1.67 -2.34 -4.77
C VAL A 29 0.51 -2.46 -5.76
N ARG A 30 -0.21 -3.57 -5.71
CA ARG A 30 -1.44 -3.77 -6.50
C ARG A 30 -2.63 -3.63 -5.57
N ILE A 31 -3.53 -2.69 -5.88
CA ILE A 31 -4.63 -2.36 -4.97
C ILE A 31 -5.96 -3.05 -5.30
N GLN A 32 -5.94 -4.00 -6.24
CA GLN A 32 -7.14 -4.73 -6.70
C GLN A 32 -7.93 -5.32 -5.54
N ASP A 33 -7.24 -5.89 -4.55
CA ASP A 33 -7.86 -6.56 -3.39
C ASP A 33 -8.01 -5.66 -2.15
N TRP A 34 -7.86 -4.33 -2.27
CA TRP A 34 -8.01 -3.44 -1.11
C TRP A 34 -9.46 -3.34 -0.64
N PRO A 35 -9.71 -3.05 0.65
CA PRO A 35 -11.03 -2.61 1.09
C PRO A 35 -11.44 -1.32 0.36
N ASP A 36 -12.74 -1.11 0.13
CA ASP A 36 -13.27 0.14 -0.46
C ASP A 36 -13.48 1.25 0.59
N ASP A 37 -13.28 0.93 1.87
CA ASP A 37 -13.37 1.91 2.96
C ASP A 37 -12.16 2.86 2.95
N ALA A 38 -12.41 4.13 2.66
CA ALA A 38 -11.40 5.19 2.58
C ALA A 38 -10.57 5.35 3.86
N LYS A 39 -11.15 5.13 5.05
CA LYS A 39 -10.43 5.25 6.33
C LYS A 39 -9.46 4.09 6.50
N ILE A 40 -9.88 2.87 6.17
CA ILE A 40 -9.02 1.69 6.23
C ILE A 40 -7.87 1.81 5.22
N ILE A 41 -8.16 2.27 4.01
CA ILE A 41 -7.15 2.52 2.96
C ILE A 41 -6.12 3.54 3.43
N ARG A 42 -6.58 4.71 3.92
CA ARG A 42 -5.69 5.77 4.41
C ARG A 42 -4.76 5.26 5.50
N ASN A 43 -5.31 4.60 6.52
CA ASN A 43 -4.51 4.10 7.62
C ASN A 43 -3.49 3.05 7.15
N SER A 44 -3.91 2.11 6.29
CA SER A 44 -3.04 1.04 5.81
C SER A 44 -1.91 1.60 4.95
N LEU A 45 -2.22 2.54 4.06
CA LEU A 45 -1.21 3.22 3.25
C LEU A 45 -0.25 4.04 4.11
N SER A 46 -0.75 4.75 5.13
CA SER A 46 0.08 5.53 6.05
C SER A 46 1.09 4.65 6.80
N ILE A 47 0.64 3.57 7.44
CA ILE A 47 1.53 2.66 8.19
C ILE A 47 2.50 1.96 7.24
N SER A 48 2.06 1.60 6.03
CA SER A 48 2.93 0.99 5.02
C SER A 48 4.03 1.94 4.56
N LEU A 49 3.71 3.21 4.31
CA LEU A 49 4.70 4.23 3.94
C LEU A 49 5.74 4.42 5.03
N GLU A 50 5.33 4.46 6.31
CA GLU A 50 6.28 4.52 7.43
C GLU A 50 7.20 3.31 7.49
N GLN A 51 6.65 2.10 7.30
CA GLN A 51 7.43 0.87 7.28
C GLN A 51 8.41 0.86 6.10
N TRP A 52 7.96 1.19 4.90
CA TRP A 52 8.80 1.25 3.71
C TRP A 52 9.91 2.30 3.81
N ARG A 53 9.66 3.43 4.50
CA ARG A 53 10.70 4.41 4.84
C ARG A 53 11.76 3.80 5.78
N LYS A 54 11.35 3.07 6.82
CA LYS A 54 12.27 2.36 7.73
C LYS A 54 13.09 1.28 7.01
N ASP A 55 12.47 0.61 6.05
CA ASP A 55 13.10 -0.41 5.20
C ASP A 55 13.99 0.18 4.10
N LYS A 56 14.11 1.51 4.03
CA LYS A 56 14.93 2.27 3.06
C LYS A 56 14.54 2.02 1.60
N LEU A 57 13.24 1.83 1.34
CA LEU A 57 12.71 1.78 -0.02
C LEU A 57 12.71 3.19 -0.63
N SER A 58 13.10 3.30 -1.90
CA SER A 58 13.35 4.59 -2.57
C SER A 58 12.10 5.22 -3.17
N SER A 59 11.13 4.41 -3.55
CA SER A 59 9.93 4.82 -4.27
C SER A 59 8.78 3.86 -4.00
N VAL A 60 7.56 4.33 -4.23
CA VAL A 60 6.33 3.53 -4.09
C VAL A 60 5.49 3.73 -5.34
N TRP A 61 5.12 2.61 -5.97
CA TRP A 61 4.30 2.58 -7.18
C TRP A 61 2.98 1.90 -6.87
N LEU A 62 1.88 2.64 -7.00
CA LEU A 62 0.52 2.13 -6.81
C LEU A 62 -0.12 1.81 -8.16
N TRP A 63 -0.49 0.55 -8.36
CA TRP A 63 -1.30 0.12 -9.51
C TRP A 63 -2.77 0.13 -9.13
N ILE A 64 -3.49 1.14 -9.63
CA ILE A 64 -4.89 1.45 -9.30
C ILE A 64 -5.80 1.07 -10.47
N PRO A 65 -6.65 0.04 -10.33
CA PRO A 65 -7.74 -0.21 -11.27
C PRO A 65 -8.70 0.99 -11.30
N ILE A 66 -9.36 1.21 -12.44
CA ILE A 66 -10.23 2.38 -12.64
C ILE A 66 -11.38 2.40 -11.62
N GLU A 67 -11.86 1.22 -11.20
CA GLU A 67 -12.91 1.03 -10.21
C GLU A 67 -12.51 1.56 -8.82
N LYS A 68 -11.19 1.67 -8.57
CA LYS A 68 -10.62 2.17 -7.31
C LYS A 68 -9.98 3.55 -7.44
N ALA A 69 -10.37 4.33 -8.46
CA ALA A 69 -9.90 5.70 -8.63
C ALA A 69 -10.18 6.60 -7.41
N HIS A 70 -11.17 6.26 -6.58
CA HIS A 70 -11.45 6.95 -5.30
C HIS A 70 -10.27 6.92 -4.31
N VAL A 71 -9.28 6.05 -4.50
CA VAL A 71 -8.05 5.97 -3.70
C VAL A 71 -7.03 7.04 -4.08
N ILE A 72 -7.10 7.60 -5.29
CA ILE A 72 -6.10 8.54 -5.82
C ILE A 72 -5.95 9.78 -4.91
N PRO A 73 -7.01 10.45 -4.44
CA PRO A 73 -6.87 11.60 -3.53
C PRO A 73 -6.17 11.23 -2.22
N ILE A 74 -6.47 10.05 -1.66
CA ILE A 74 -5.85 9.55 -0.42
C ILE A 74 -4.35 9.36 -0.62
N ALA A 75 -3.96 8.73 -1.74
CA ALA A 75 -2.56 8.52 -2.08
C ALA A 75 -1.81 9.84 -2.32
N ALA A 76 -2.44 10.80 -3.01
CA ALA A 76 -1.84 12.11 -3.26
C ALA A 76 -1.63 12.92 -1.98
N GLU A 77 -2.54 12.83 -1.01
CA GLU A 77 -2.38 13.48 0.29
C GLU A 77 -1.24 12.90 1.12
N LEU A 78 -1.08 11.57 1.10
CA LEU A 78 -0.04 10.86 1.85
C LEU A 78 1.35 10.90 1.20
N GLY A 79 1.43 11.18 -0.11
CA GLY A 79 2.68 11.28 -0.86
C GLY A 79 3.49 12.57 -0.64
N LYS A 80 3.21 13.31 0.43
CA LYS A 80 3.88 14.57 0.78
C LYS A 80 5.13 14.35 1.65
#